data_AF-A0A6P8HYM6-F1
#
_entry.id   AF-A0A6P8HYM6-F1
#
_cell.length_a   1.000
_cell.length_b   1.000
_cell.length_c   1.000
_cell.angle_alpha   90.00
_cell.angle_beta   90.00
_cell.angle_gamma   90.00
#
_symmetry.space_group_name_H-M   'P 1'
#
loop_
_entity.id
_entity.type
_entity.pdbx_description
1 polymer ?
#
loop_
_entity_poly.entity_id
_entity_poly.type
_entity_poly.pdbx_seq_one_letter_code
_entity_poly.pdbx_strand_id
1 'polypeptide(L)'
;MAFKLVLGALALMVVSTYARSTYKRNANPCPPGCPSTCAPACAVSCCLPPPPPPPPPPPPPPPPPEPARPGPPGPSGRMGPPGPVGPIGPMGEAGPPGIPGPQGPPGPPGEPAPPPPPPPPCPPVCAHTCVSSCPAGCCQGGR
;
A
#
# COMPACT_ATOMS: atom_id res chain seq x y z
N MET A 1 6.70 -20.21 79.07
CA MET A 1 7.48 -20.44 77.83
C MET A 1 6.78 -21.41 76.87
N ALA A 2 6.31 -22.57 77.32
CA ALA A 2 5.62 -23.56 76.48
C ALA A 2 4.36 -23.04 75.74
N PHE A 3 3.49 -22.26 76.40
CA PHE A 3 2.26 -21.74 75.79
C PHE A 3 2.51 -20.82 74.58
N LYS A 4 3.55 -19.98 74.65
CA LYS A 4 3.95 -19.11 73.53
C LYS A 4 4.49 -19.89 72.33
N LEU A 5 5.18 -21.01 72.57
CA LEU A 5 5.68 -21.89 71.51
C LEU A 5 4.53 -22.62 70.81
N VAL A 6 3.53 -23.08 71.55
CA VAL A 6 2.34 -23.75 70.98
C VAL A 6 1.52 -22.79 70.12
N LEU A 7 1.29 -21.56 70.60
CA LEU A 7 0.60 -20.53 69.80
C LEU A 7 1.38 -20.15 68.54
N GLY A 8 2.70 -20.02 68.63
CA GLY A 8 3.55 -19.75 67.46
C GLY A 8 3.51 -20.86 66.41
N ALA A 9 3.55 -22.12 66.85
CA ALA A 9 3.45 -23.27 65.96
C ALA A 9 2.07 -23.38 65.28
N LEU A 10 0.98 -23.14 66.02
CA LEU A 10 -0.37 -23.10 65.46
C LEU A 10 -0.51 -21.97 64.44
N ALA A 11 -0.01 -20.77 64.73
CA ALA A 11 -0.03 -19.65 63.80
C ALA A 11 0.75 -19.97 62.51
N LEU A 12 1.95 -20.56 62.61
CA LEU A 12 2.75 -20.98 61.46
C LEU A 12 2.06 -22.05 60.61
N MET A 13 1.38 -23.01 61.24
CA MET A 13 0.59 -24.03 60.54
C MET A 13 -0.60 -23.42 59.82
N VAL A 14 -1.30 -22.46 60.43
CA VAL A 14 -2.42 -21.74 59.81
C VAL A 14 -1.95 -20.88 58.63
N VAL A 15 -0.85 -20.14 58.78
CA VAL A 15 -0.28 -19.34 57.68
C VAL A 15 0.19 -20.23 56.52
N SER A 16 0.85 -21.36 56.82
CA SER A 16 1.33 -22.29 55.78
C SER A 16 0.20 -23.00 55.04
N THR A 17 -0.88 -23.36 55.74
CA THR A 17 -2.06 -23.98 55.12
C THR A 17 -2.85 -22.97 54.30
N TYR A 18 -2.97 -21.73 54.78
CA TYR A 18 -3.60 -20.64 54.04
C TYR A 18 -2.81 -20.30 52.76
N ALA A 19 -1.48 -20.18 52.85
CA ALA A 19 -0.60 -19.89 51.70
C ALA A 19 -0.63 -21.00 50.63
N ARG A 20 -0.68 -22.28 51.05
CA ARG A 20 -0.82 -23.41 50.10
C ARG A 20 -2.19 -23.43 49.42
N SER A 21 -3.24 -22.97 50.10
CA SER A 21 -4.60 -22.95 49.55
C SER A 21 -4.82 -21.80 48.55
N THR A 22 -4.17 -20.65 48.73
CA THR A 22 -4.25 -19.53 47.77
C THR A 22 -3.42 -19.79 46.51
N TYR A 23 -2.28 -20.48 46.61
CA TYR A 23 -1.44 -20.77 45.44
C TYR A 23 -2.01 -21.89 44.54
N LYS A 24 -2.80 -22.83 45.10
CA LYS A 24 -3.44 -23.91 44.32
C LYS A 24 -4.85 -23.58 43.82
N ARG A 25 -5.48 -22.51 44.30
CA ARG A 25 -6.80 -22.07 43.83
C ARG A 25 -6.72 -20.82 42.97
N ASN A 26 -6.16 -20.94 41.78
CA ASN A 26 -7.00 -20.69 40.62
C ASN A 26 -6.49 -21.48 39.41
N ALA A 27 -7.19 -22.56 39.06
CA ALA A 27 -6.91 -23.33 37.85
C ALA A 27 -7.30 -22.56 36.57
N ASN A 28 -8.02 -21.43 36.69
CA ASN A 28 -8.37 -20.53 35.59
C ASN A 28 -8.37 -19.05 36.06
N PRO A 29 -7.22 -18.36 36.06
CA PRO A 29 -7.15 -16.92 36.29
C PRO A 29 -7.50 -16.09 35.04
N CYS A 30 -7.56 -16.71 33.86
CA CYS A 30 -7.80 -16.02 32.60
C CYS A 30 -9.29 -16.15 32.17
N PRO A 31 -9.87 -15.13 31.50
CA PRO A 31 -11.23 -15.16 30.98
C PRO A 31 -11.43 -16.27 29.92
N PRO A 32 -12.69 -16.75 29.69
CA PRO A 32 -12.98 -17.76 28.67
C PRO A 32 -12.51 -17.27 27.30
N GLY A 33 -11.53 -17.98 26.71
CA GLY A 33 -10.93 -17.63 25.41
C GLY A 33 -9.40 -17.66 25.37
N CYS A 34 -8.70 -17.72 26.52
CA CYS A 34 -7.23 -17.80 26.53
C CYS A 34 -6.72 -19.26 26.57
N PRO A 35 -5.61 -19.58 25.88
CA PRO A 35 -5.00 -20.91 25.93
C PRO A 35 -4.42 -21.21 27.32
N SER A 36 -4.46 -22.48 27.73
CA SER A 36 -4.00 -22.95 29.05
C SER A 36 -2.50 -22.73 29.29
N THR A 37 -1.74 -22.40 28.25
CA THR A 37 -0.32 -22.04 28.32
C THR A 37 -0.08 -20.63 28.88
N CYS A 38 -1.08 -19.75 28.90
CA CYS A 38 -0.95 -18.37 29.41
C CYS A 38 -1.17 -18.24 30.93
N ALA A 39 -1.56 -19.31 31.63
CA ALA A 39 -1.61 -19.33 33.10
C ALA A 39 -0.20 -19.57 33.68
N PRO A 40 0.20 -18.93 34.80
CA PRO A 40 -0.60 -18.10 35.73
C PRO A 40 -0.51 -16.58 35.47
N ALA A 41 0.27 -16.13 34.48
CA ALA A 41 0.61 -14.71 34.32
C ALA A 41 -0.52 -13.86 33.68
N CYS A 42 -1.45 -14.47 32.92
CA CYS A 42 -2.59 -13.82 32.25
C CYS A 42 -2.32 -12.39 31.73
N ALA A 43 -1.18 -12.19 31.06
CA ALA A 43 -0.84 -10.89 30.49
C ALA A 43 -1.77 -10.57 29.31
N VAL A 44 -2.12 -9.29 29.17
CA VAL A 44 -2.96 -8.76 28.08
C VAL A 44 -2.41 -9.19 26.71
N SER A 45 -1.09 -9.24 26.55
CA SER A 45 -0.40 -9.70 25.33
C SER A 45 -0.67 -11.17 24.95
N CYS A 46 -0.99 -12.03 25.91
CA CYS A 46 -1.18 -13.47 25.71
C CYS A 46 -2.65 -13.82 25.40
N CYS A 47 -3.57 -12.96 25.84
CA CYS A 47 -5.03 -13.14 25.72
C CYS A 47 -5.66 -12.31 24.58
N LEU A 48 -4.91 -11.41 23.93
CA LEU A 48 -5.42 -10.71 22.76
C LEU A 48 -5.48 -11.66 21.57
N PRO A 49 -6.61 -11.71 20.83
CA PRO A 49 -6.64 -12.42 19.56
C PRO A 49 -5.58 -11.83 18.62
N PRO A 50 -4.96 -12.64 17.75
CA PRO A 50 -4.02 -12.14 16.77
C PRO A 50 -4.70 -11.04 15.93
N PRO A 51 -3.95 -10.00 15.50
CA PRO A 51 -4.52 -8.97 14.65
C PRO A 51 -5.11 -9.60 13.37
N PRO A 52 -6.20 -9.04 12.83
CA PRO A 52 -6.77 -9.55 11.58
C PRO A 52 -5.71 -9.49 10.47
N PRO A 53 -5.76 -10.42 9.49
CA PRO A 53 -4.87 -10.37 8.35
C PRO A 53 -5.03 -9.03 7.60
N PRO A 54 -3.96 -8.50 6.99
CA PRO A 54 -4.06 -7.28 6.20
C PRO A 54 -5.06 -7.47 5.05
N PRO A 55 -5.76 -6.38 4.62
CA PRO A 55 -6.64 -6.45 3.47
C PRO A 55 -5.85 -6.84 2.20
N PRO A 56 -6.50 -7.51 1.23
CA PRO A 56 -5.87 -7.84 -0.04
C PRO A 56 -5.42 -6.56 -0.77
N PRO A 57 -4.35 -6.64 -1.58
CA PRO A 57 -3.91 -5.49 -2.38
C PRO A 57 -5.01 -5.05 -3.36
N PRO A 58 -5.06 -3.75 -3.71
CA PRO A 58 -6.00 -3.25 -4.71
C PRO A 58 -5.73 -3.90 -6.09
N PRO A 59 -6.76 -4.02 -6.95
CA PRO A 59 -6.59 -4.52 -8.29
C PRO A 59 -5.62 -3.63 -9.10
N PRO A 60 -4.91 -4.21 -10.10
CA PRO A 60 -4.04 -3.42 -10.97
C PRO A 60 -4.84 -2.38 -11.75
N PRO A 61 -4.22 -1.23 -12.12
CA PRO A 61 -4.86 -0.23 -12.95
C PRO A 61 -5.23 -0.80 -14.34
N PRO A 62 -6.27 -0.27 -14.99
CA PRO A 62 -6.62 -0.68 -16.35
C PRO A 62 -5.47 -0.39 -17.33
N PRO A 63 -5.37 -1.18 -18.42
CA PRO A 63 -4.36 -0.92 -19.45
C PRO A 63 -4.58 0.46 -20.09
N PRO A 64 -3.51 1.14 -20.54
CA PRO A 64 -3.63 2.40 -21.24
C PRO A 64 -4.46 2.27 -22.54
N PRO A 65 -5.14 3.34 -22.98
CA PRO A 65 -5.88 3.34 -24.23
C PRO A 65 -4.99 2.94 -25.41
N GLU A 66 -5.52 2.14 -26.34
CA GLU A 66 -4.79 1.82 -27.57
C GLU A 66 -4.52 3.10 -28.38
N PRO A 67 -3.34 3.21 -29.03
CA PRO A 67 -3.05 4.32 -29.92
C PRO A 67 -4.10 4.47 -31.01
N ALA A 68 -4.51 5.70 -31.31
CA ALA A 68 -5.40 5.98 -32.42
C ALA A 68 -4.77 5.51 -33.74
N ARG A 69 -5.52 4.73 -34.53
CA ARG A 69 -5.05 4.29 -35.85
C ARG A 69 -4.88 5.50 -36.78
N PRO A 70 -3.85 5.53 -37.64
CA PRO A 70 -3.74 6.55 -38.68
C PRO A 70 -4.99 6.62 -39.54
N GLY A 71 -5.40 7.83 -39.91
CA GLY A 71 -6.49 8.02 -40.88
C GLY A 71 -6.14 7.45 -42.27
N PRO A 72 -7.15 7.12 -43.10
CA PRO A 72 -6.90 6.62 -44.45
C PRO A 72 -6.15 7.66 -45.30
N PRO A 73 -5.37 7.25 -46.32
CA PRO A 73 -4.77 8.17 -47.28
C PRO A 73 -5.82 9.08 -47.94
N GLY A 74 -5.45 10.32 -48.22
CA GLY A 74 -6.30 11.24 -48.98
C GLY A 74 -6.57 10.74 -50.41
N PRO A 75 -7.70 11.12 -51.03
CA PRO A 75 -8.00 10.73 -52.40
C PRO A 75 -6.95 11.28 -53.38
N SER A 76 -6.67 10.55 -54.46
CA SER A 76 -5.80 11.02 -55.53
C SER A 76 -6.31 12.34 -56.13
N GLY A 77 -5.39 13.25 -56.44
CA GLY A 77 -5.71 14.49 -57.16
C GLY A 77 -6.31 14.19 -58.54
N ARG A 78 -7.21 15.07 -59.00
CA ARG A 78 -7.80 14.95 -60.34
C ARG A 78 -6.72 15.15 -61.41
N MET A 79 -6.77 14.35 -62.47
CA MET A 79 -5.93 14.52 -63.65
C MET A 79 -6.16 15.93 -64.25
N GLY A 80 -5.07 16.62 -64.59
CA GLY A 80 -5.15 17.92 -65.24
C GLY A 80 -5.81 17.82 -66.64
N PRO A 81 -6.39 18.91 -67.15
CA PRO A 81 -6.96 18.91 -68.50
C PRO A 81 -5.88 18.66 -69.57
N PRO A 82 -6.21 17.99 -70.69
CA PRO A 82 -5.29 17.82 -71.81
C PRO A 82 -4.79 19.18 -72.35
N GLY A 83 -3.50 19.26 -72.70
CA GLY A 83 -2.92 20.43 -73.36
C GLY A 83 -3.33 20.56 -74.84
N PRO A 84 -3.17 21.73 -75.46
CA PRO A 84 -3.45 21.93 -76.89
C PRO A 84 -2.47 21.16 -77.80
N VAL A 85 -2.93 20.74 -79.00
CA VAL A 85 -2.16 19.88 -79.93
C VAL A 85 -1.11 20.66 -80.73
N GLY A 86 0.12 20.13 -80.82
CA GLY A 86 1.21 20.61 -81.69
C GLY A 86 1.67 19.54 -82.72
N PRO A 87 2.52 19.90 -83.71
CA PRO A 87 2.98 18.96 -84.74
C PRO A 87 3.86 17.84 -84.15
N ILE A 88 3.78 16.63 -84.73
CA ILE A 88 4.26 15.39 -84.11
C ILE A 88 5.80 15.25 -84.15
N GLY A 89 6.42 15.14 -82.97
CA GLY A 89 7.81 14.73 -82.75
C GLY A 89 7.89 13.44 -81.89
N PRO A 90 9.08 12.83 -81.71
CA PRO A 90 9.24 11.59 -80.93
C PRO A 90 8.79 11.79 -79.47
N MET A 91 8.20 10.75 -78.88
CA MET A 91 7.71 10.77 -77.50
C MET A 91 8.88 11.01 -76.54
N GLY A 92 8.78 12.05 -75.71
CA GLY A 92 9.78 12.36 -74.68
C GLY A 92 9.84 11.30 -73.58
N GLU A 93 10.97 11.21 -72.89
CA GLU A 93 11.17 10.29 -71.77
C GLU A 93 10.20 10.59 -70.60
N ALA A 94 9.85 9.55 -69.84
CA ALA A 94 9.00 9.70 -68.66
C ALA A 94 9.66 10.65 -67.65
N GLY A 95 8.86 11.58 -67.10
CA GLY A 95 9.34 12.51 -66.08
C GLY A 95 9.82 11.77 -64.82
N PRO A 96 10.75 12.37 -64.05
CA PRO A 96 11.22 11.77 -62.82
C PRO A 96 10.07 11.60 -61.81
N PRO A 97 10.14 10.61 -60.90
CA PRO A 97 9.19 10.48 -59.80
C PRO A 97 9.06 11.77 -59.00
N GLY A 98 7.86 12.06 -58.51
CA GLY A 98 7.61 13.22 -57.64
C GLY A 98 8.42 13.14 -56.34
N ILE A 99 8.74 14.30 -55.78
CA ILE A 99 9.41 14.37 -54.47
C ILE A 99 8.52 13.77 -53.37
N PRO A 100 9.11 13.09 -52.36
CA PRO A 100 8.37 12.65 -51.17
C PRO A 100 7.64 13.82 -50.50
N GLY A 101 6.47 13.54 -49.92
CA GLY A 101 5.71 14.52 -49.16
C GLY A 101 6.43 15.00 -47.89
N PRO A 102 6.02 16.15 -47.31
CA PRO A 102 6.61 16.66 -46.07
C PRO A 102 6.35 15.72 -44.89
N GLN A 103 7.20 15.81 -43.87
CA GLN A 103 7.00 15.13 -42.58
C GLN A 103 5.71 15.63 -41.90
N GLY A 104 4.98 14.71 -41.25
CA GLY A 104 3.78 15.05 -40.48
C GLY A 104 4.08 15.92 -39.24
N PRO A 105 3.05 16.56 -38.65
CA PRO A 105 3.23 17.38 -37.46
C PRO A 105 3.64 16.54 -36.24
N PRO A 106 4.28 17.16 -35.21
CA PRO A 106 4.51 16.53 -33.91
C PRO A 106 3.21 16.03 -33.26
N GLY A 107 3.31 14.97 -32.46
CA GLY A 107 2.17 14.45 -31.68
C GLY A 107 1.74 15.40 -30.55
N PRO A 108 0.55 15.20 -29.97
CA PRO A 108 0.09 16.00 -28.84
C PRO A 108 0.97 15.79 -27.59
N PRO A 109 1.03 16.78 -26.67
CA PRO A 109 1.64 16.58 -25.36
C PRO A 109 1.00 15.42 -24.59
N GLY A 110 1.78 14.73 -23.75
CA GLY A 110 1.28 13.68 -22.87
C GLY A 110 0.34 14.22 -21.79
N GLU A 111 -0.46 13.33 -21.20
CA GLU A 111 -1.36 13.68 -20.10
C GLU A 111 -0.56 14.09 -18.84
N PRO A 112 -1.13 14.98 -18.00
CA PRO A 112 -0.51 15.33 -16.72
C PRO A 112 -0.28 14.10 -15.83
N ALA A 113 0.81 14.12 -15.07
CA ALA A 113 1.07 13.06 -14.09
C ALA A 113 -0.04 13.04 -13.01
N PRO A 114 -0.42 11.85 -12.50
CA PRO A 114 -1.33 11.75 -11.37
C PRO A 114 -0.75 12.48 -10.14
N PRO A 115 -1.61 12.99 -9.24
CA PRO A 115 -1.15 13.66 -8.02
C PRO A 115 -0.31 12.70 -7.17
N PRO A 116 0.66 13.24 -6.39
CA PRO A 116 1.47 12.42 -5.49
C PRO A 116 0.59 11.74 -4.43
N PRO A 117 0.98 10.54 -3.94
CA PRO A 117 0.26 9.87 -2.87
C PRO A 117 0.27 10.71 -1.59
N PRO A 118 -0.75 10.59 -0.73
CA PRO A 118 -0.78 11.28 0.56
C PRO A 118 0.40 10.85 1.44
N PRO A 119 0.89 11.74 2.32
CA PRO A 119 1.96 11.40 3.24
C PRO A 119 1.54 10.25 4.19
N PRO A 120 2.48 9.39 4.61
CA PRO A 120 2.19 8.32 5.55
C PRO A 120 1.64 8.87 6.87
N PRO A 121 0.71 8.16 7.52
CA PRO A 121 0.19 8.58 8.82
C PRO A 121 1.29 8.53 9.89
N CYS A 122 1.17 9.41 10.89
CA CYS A 122 2.11 9.45 12.01
C CYS A 122 2.05 8.17 12.85
N PRO A 123 3.19 7.66 13.36
CA PRO A 123 3.20 6.57 14.31
C PRO A 123 2.38 6.93 15.56
N PRO A 124 1.60 6.00 16.14
CA PRO A 124 0.77 6.28 17.32
C PRO A 124 1.60 6.72 18.53
N VAL A 125 2.86 6.30 18.62
CA VAL A 125 3.81 6.77 19.65
C VAL A 125 4.04 8.28 19.54
N CYS A 126 4.13 8.81 18.32
CA CYS A 126 4.36 10.23 18.07
C CYS A 126 3.12 11.11 18.36
N ALA A 127 1.94 10.51 18.55
CA ALA A 127 0.73 11.23 18.93
C ALA A 127 0.72 11.65 20.42
N HIS A 128 1.45 10.92 21.27
CA HIS A 128 1.48 11.16 22.72
C HIS A 128 2.88 11.48 23.27
N THR A 129 3.94 11.07 22.58
CA THR A 129 5.33 11.29 22.99
C THR A 129 6.19 11.69 21.80
N CYS A 130 6.63 12.95 21.76
CA CYS A 130 7.55 13.44 20.73
C CYS A 130 8.99 13.03 21.08
N VAL A 131 9.47 11.94 20.49
CA VAL A 131 10.84 11.45 20.61
C VAL A 131 11.66 11.78 19.35
N SER A 132 12.98 11.72 19.46
CA SER A 132 13.92 12.02 18.38
C SER A 132 13.75 11.19 17.10
N SER A 133 13.06 10.05 17.19
CA SER A 133 12.76 9.15 16.08
C SER A 133 11.47 9.50 15.33
N CYS A 134 10.68 10.47 15.79
CA CYS A 134 9.46 10.89 15.10
C CYS A 134 9.78 11.71 13.83
N PRO A 135 9.05 11.51 12.72
CA PRO A 135 9.24 12.30 11.50
C PRO A 135 8.93 13.79 11.73
N ALA A 136 9.60 14.65 10.97
CA ALA A 136 9.55 16.12 11.11
C ALA A 136 8.17 16.78 10.85
N GLY A 137 7.15 16.01 10.48
CA GLY A 137 5.76 16.49 10.31
C GLY A 137 4.79 16.04 11.40
N CYS A 138 5.23 15.23 12.38
CA CYS A 138 4.33 14.58 13.33
C CYS A 138 4.27 15.24 14.72
N CYS A 139 5.22 16.10 15.07
CA CYS A 139 5.21 16.80 16.34
C CYS A 139 4.76 18.24 16.16
N GLN A 140 3.64 18.62 16.78
CA GLN A 140 3.00 19.92 16.66
C GLN A 140 3.76 21.08 17.33
N GLY A 141 5.03 20.88 17.70
CA GLY A 141 5.82 21.84 18.46
C GLY A 141 7.34 21.68 18.39
N GLY A 142 7.87 20.89 17.43
CA GLY A 142 9.30 20.85 17.12
C GLY A 142 10.26 20.86 18.31
N ARG A 143 10.26 19.81 19.14
CA ARG A 143 11.04 19.66 20.38
C ARG A 143 10.99 20.83 21.37
#